data_AF-A0A9P8FBQ5-F1
#
_entry.id   AF-A0A9P8FBQ5-F1
#
_cell.length_a   1.000
_cell.length_b   1.000
_cell.length_c   1.000
_cell.angle_alpha   90.00
_cell.angle_beta   90.00
_cell.angle_gamma   90.00
#
_symmetry.space_group_name_H-M   'P 1'
#
loop_
_entity.id
_entity.type
_entity.pdbx_description
1 polymer ?
#
loop_
_entity_poly.entity_id
_entity_poly.type
_entity_poly.pdbx_seq_one_letter_code
_entity_poly.pdbx_strand_id
1 'polypeptide(L)'
;MFSPLERALLRLQVFSKGPSLGHLLGPYLATQDILNLRLSSRSLNGLAELNEVAFETIYIHTPVPHGRKQYMDTLKTIGSLCQQVVIKVAYPLKACCSTGTPSLSTTVSTPGSSSESDPISNILDSYRPYAEPPVAWKFVVQRKPNDMDQDLLQQWCETFRLLPNLETVHIACNGDPAWPGCTDIESALIMLRITLERVNPKHIHTVCLSPIHAMGIMHLRWAGAGAYGEACASRNPVWYRLKVLKLGILSPYNEGRLSKCQTQLFEKILADYLLSFSRTLMKLDLSWLGEAGPNPFIAEEGHQTMKLTKSWNRLEELRLINVVMNRSTSNITQLAPNIRKLTIAGGTANAGDQVVRKHWEGCQGQEPEGQDNENASWMSSQDVRISAIPE
;
A
#
# COMPACT_ATOMS: atom_id res chain seq x y z
N MET A 1 -9.40 28.90 28.79
CA MET A 1 -10.42 28.34 29.71
C MET A 1 -11.01 27.11 29.06
N PHE A 2 -11.18 26.00 29.79
CA PHE A 2 -11.75 24.77 29.23
C PHE A 2 -13.24 24.92 28.96
N SER A 3 -13.70 24.37 27.83
CA SER A 3 -15.11 24.29 27.53
C SER A 3 -15.85 23.45 28.59
N PRO A 4 -17.14 23.68 28.82
CA PRO A 4 -17.92 22.84 29.73
C PRO A 4 -17.87 21.35 29.36
N LEU A 5 -17.82 21.06 28.06
CA LEU A 5 -17.65 19.71 27.52
C LEU A 5 -16.29 19.11 27.89
N GLU A 6 -15.19 19.83 27.66
CA GLU A 6 -13.85 19.37 28.03
C GLU A 6 -13.75 19.08 29.53
N ARG A 7 -14.33 19.94 30.37
CA ARG A 7 -14.38 19.70 31.82
C ARG A 7 -15.19 18.46 32.19
N ALA A 8 -16.29 18.20 31.49
CA ALA A 8 -17.08 16.98 31.69
C ALA A 8 -16.28 15.73 31.29
N LEU A 9 -15.63 15.76 30.12
CA LEU A 9 -14.79 14.66 29.62
C LEU A 9 -13.60 14.38 30.55
N LEU A 10 -12.89 15.41 31.00
CA LEU A 10 -11.77 15.26 31.94
C LEU A 10 -12.22 14.74 33.31
N ARG A 11 -13.42 15.09 33.77
CA ARG A 11 -13.97 14.56 35.02
C ARG A 11 -14.25 13.06 34.95
N LEU A 12 -14.65 12.55 33.79
CA LEU A 12 -14.84 11.11 33.58
C LEU A 12 -13.53 10.34 33.76
N GLN A 13 -12.39 10.96 33.45
CA GLN A 13 -11.07 10.34 33.58
C GLN A 13 -10.60 10.22 35.04
N VAL A 14 -11.07 11.07 35.95
CA VAL A 14 -10.67 11.07 37.38
C VAL A 14 -11.22 9.85 38.12
N PHE A 15 -12.26 9.19 37.59
CA PHE A 15 -12.80 7.98 38.16
C PHE A 15 -11.94 6.78 37.77
N SER A 16 -10.87 6.53 38.52
CA SER A 16 -9.89 5.44 38.31
C SER A 16 -10.47 4.01 38.34
N LYS A 17 -11.76 3.85 38.64
CA LYS A 17 -12.47 2.56 38.63
C LYS A 17 -13.45 2.40 37.47
N GLY A 18 -13.62 3.42 36.62
CA GLY A 18 -14.53 3.39 35.47
C GLY A 18 -13.82 3.00 34.17
N PRO A 19 -14.59 2.66 33.12
CA PRO A 19 -14.04 2.53 31.77
C PRO A 19 -13.37 3.85 31.38
N SER A 20 -12.21 3.72 30.78
CA SER A 20 -11.37 4.83 30.40
C SER A 20 -12.08 5.71 29.35
N LEU A 21 -11.73 7.00 29.26
CA LEU A 21 -12.43 7.91 28.35
C LEU A 21 -12.26 7.47 26.88
N GLY A 22 -11.11 6.94 26.52
CA GLY A 22 -10.87 6.33 25.22
C GLY A 22 -11.75 5.10 24.96
N HIS A 23 -12.00 4.27 25.98
CA HIS A 23 -12.94 3.16 25.86
C HIS A 23 -14.40 3.61 25.66
N LEU A 24 -14.77 4.75 26.26
CA LEU A 24 -16.09 5.35 26.12
C LEU A 24 -16.30 6.01 24.77
N LEU A 25 -15.30 6.73 24.27
CA LEU A 25 -15.39 7.51 23.04
C LEU A 25 -15.04 6.69 21.78
N GLY A 26 -14.14 5.72 21.91
CA GLY A 26 -13.61 4.92 20.80
C GLY A 26 -14.68 4.29 19.91
N PRO A 27 -15.77 3.72 20.46
CA PRO A 27 -16.84 3.14 19.64
C PRO A 27 -17.68 4.17 18.86
N TYR A 28 -17.59 5.46 19.19
CA TYR A 28 -18.47 6.49 18.64
C TYR A 28 -17.75 7.54 17.80
N LEU A 29 -16.42 7.53 17.78
CA LEU A 29 -15.62 8.52 17.08
C LEU A 29 -14.74 7.82 16.06
N ALA A 30 -14.80 8.31 14.81
CA ALA A 30 -13.85 7.88 13.81
C ALA A 30 -12.43 8.33 14.20
N THR A 31 -11.40 7.66 13.67
CA THR A 31 -10.00 8.06 13.88
C THR A 31 -9.78 9.54 13.54
N GLN A 32 -10.44 10.03 12.48
CA GLN A 32 -10.36 11.44 12.09
C GLN A 32 -10.95 12.39 13.13
N ASP A 33 -12.05 12.00 13.79
CA ASP A 33 -12.67 12.80 14.85
C ASP A 33 -11.76 12.86 16.09
N ILE A 34 -11.11 11.74 16.43
CA ILE A 34 -10.11 11.68 17.49
C ILE A 34 -8.94 12.62 17.18
N LEU A 35 -8.44 12.62 15.95
CA LEU A 35 -7.39 13.55 15.51
C LEU A 35 -7.86 15.01 15.59
N ASN A 36 -9.06 15.31 15.10
CA ASN A 36 -9.64 16.65 15.16
C ASN A 36 -9.84 17.14 16.60
N LEU A 37 -10.25 16.26 17.51
CA LEU A 37 -10.37 16.54 18.94
C LEU A 37 -9.02 16.88 19.58
N ARG A 38 -7.95 16.19 19.18
CA ARG A 38 -6.59 16.48 19.65
C ARG A 38 -6.07 17.82 19.15
N LEU A 39 -6.37 18.16 17.89
CA LEU A 39 -5.98 19.44 17.30
C LEU A 39 -6.74 20.61 17.93
N SER A 40 -8.01 20.40 18.29
CA SER A 40 -8.86 21.45 18.87
C SER A 40 -8.67 21.62 20.38
N SER A 41 -8.20 20.61 21.11
CA SER A 41 -8.07 20.64 22.57
C SER A 41 -6.69 20.19 23.08
N ARG A 42 -5.96 21.12 23.72
CA ARG A 42 -4.69 20.81 24.40
C ARG A 42 -4.85 19.79 25.53
N SER A 43 -6.00 19.81 26.22
CA SER A 43 -6.27 18.87 27.31
C SER A 43 -6.55 17.46 26.82
N LEU A 44 -7.28 17.33 25.72
CA LEU A 44 -7.54 16.01 25.13
C LEU A 44 -6.30 15.44 24.44
N ASN A 45 -5.38 16.29 23.96
CA ASN A 45 -4.11 15.83 23.39
C ASN A 45 -3.23 15.04 24.39
N GLY A 46 -3.33 15.34 25.68
CA GLY A 46 -2.58 14.64 26.73
C GLY A 46 -3.12 13.25 27.11
N LEU A 47 -4.26 12.84 26.56
CA LEU A 47 -4.90 11.58 26.91
C LEU A 47 -4.23 10.41 26.20
N ALA A 48 -3.49 9.59 26.96
CA ALA A 48 -2.77 8.43 26.45
C ALA A 48 -3.64 7.47 25.62
N GLU A 49 -4.90 7.29 26.02
CA GLU A 49 -5.83 6.38 25.34
C GLU A 49 -6.31 6.89 23.98
N LEU A 50 -6.51 8.21 23.84
CA LEU A 50 -6.77 8.82 22.53
C LEU A 50 -5.53 8.75 21.65
N ASN A 51 -4.34 8.75 22.26
CA ASN A 51 -3.08 8.59 21.56
C ASN A 51 -2.87 7.14 21.08
N GLU A 52 -3.29 6.13 21.83
CA GLU A 52 -3.21 4.72 21.40
C GLU A 52 -3.95 4.49 20.10
N VAL A 53 -5.23 4.88 20.02
CA VAL A 53 -6.05 4.71 18.80
C VAL A 53 -5.55 5.62 17.67
N ALA A 54 -5.19 6.87 17.98
CA ALA A 54 -4.74 7.81 16.96
C ALA A 54 -3.38 7.46 16.33
N PHE A 55 -2.55 6.69 17.05
CA PHE A 55 -1.19 6.33 16.61
C PHE A 55 -1.02 4.85 16.32
N GLU A 56 -2.09 4.05 16.34
CA GLU A 56 -2.05 2.65 15.93
C GLU A 56 -1.49 2.51 14.50
N THR A 57 -1.89 3.42 13.61
CA THR A 57 -1.41 3.48 12.22
C THR A 57 -0.59 4.73 11.96
N ILE A 58 0.62 4.54 11.43
CA ILE A 58 1.46 5.64 10.95
C ILE A 58 1.52 5.66 9.43
N TYR A 59 1.48 6.86 8.85
CA TYR A 59 1.55 7.08 7.40
C TYR A 59 2.88 7.71 7.04
N ILE A 60 3.63 7.09 6.13
CA ILE A 60 4.92 7.56 5.65
C ILE A 60 4.83 7.74 4.13
N HIS A 61 5.07 8.95 3.66
CA HIS A 61 5.21 9.23 2.23
C HIS A 61 6.70 9.25 1.87
N THR A 62 7.09 8.55 0.81
CA THR A 62 8.45 8.54 0.29
C THR A 62 8.49 8.96 -1.19
N PRO A 63 9.39 9.85 -1.62
CA PRO A 63 10.53 10.39 -0.86
C PRO A 63 10.08 11.28 0.31
N VAL A 64 10.74 11.11 1.45
CA VAL A 64 10.39 11.86 2.66
C VAL A 64 10.82 13.32 2.44
N PRO A 65 9.92 14.31 2.62
CA PRO A 65 10.28 15.71 2.46
C PRO A 65 11.36 16.14 3.47
N HIS A 66 12.06 17.24 3.15
CA HIS A 66 13.05 17.82 4.05
C HIS A 66 12.45 18.08 5.45
N GLY A 67 13.24 17.83 6.51
CA GLY A 67 12.78 17.95 7.91
C GLY A 67 12.61 16.63 8.68
N ARG A 68 13.02 15.48 8.10
CA ARG A 68 12.84 14.14 8.69
C ARG A 68 13.23 13.99 10.17
N LYS A 69 14.26 14.71 10.62
CA LYS A 69 14.75 14.64 12.01
C LYS A 69 13.67 14.99 13.04
N GLN A 70 12.77 15.92 12.75
CA GLN A 70 11.71 16.33 13.67
C GLN A 70 10.69 15.20 13.91
N TYR A 71 10.39 14.41 12.88
CA TYR A 71 9.46 13.28 13.01
C TYR A 71 10.05 12.13 13.83
N MET A 72 11.38 12.01 13.89
CA MET A 72 12.01 10.91 14.63
C MET A 72 11.81 11.04 16.14
N ASP A 73 11.84 12.25 16.70
CA ASP A 73 11.62 12.45 18.12
C ASP A 73 10.17 12.20 18.51
N THR A 74 9.21 12.62 17.67
CA THR A 74 7.81 12.24 17.83
C THR A 74 7.65 10.72 17.78
N LEU A 75 8.29 10.05 16.81
CA LEU A 75 8.21 8.61 16.65
C LEU A 75 8.82 7.85 17.84
N LYS A 76 9.84 8.38 18.50
CA LYS A 76 10.37 7.80 19.76
C LYS A 76 9.32 7.80 20.87
N THR A 77 8.47 8.83 20.92
CA THR A 77 7.42 8.95 21.94
C THR A 77 6.24 8.03 21.65
N ILE A 78 5.83 7.90 20.38
CA ILE A 78 4.58 7.20 20.01
C ILE A 78 4.80 5.81 19.42
N GLY A 79 6.02 5.46 19.04
CA GLY A 79 6.29 4.29 18.20
C GLY A 79 5.94 2.94 18.83
N SER A 80 5.91 2.85 20.16
CA SER A 80 5.42 1.67 20.88
C SER A 80 3.90 1.48 20.77
N LEU A 81 3.15 2.51 20.39
CA LEU A 81 1.70 2.43 20.19
C LEU A 81 1.35 2.00 18.76
N CYS A 82 2.31 2.12 17.83
CA CYS A 82 2.10 1.82 16.43
C CYS A 82 2.12 0.31 16.16
N GLN A 83 1.03 -0.20 15.58
CA GLN A 83 0.89 -1.58 15.13
C GLN A 83 0.91 -1.68 13.60
N GLN A 84 0.61 -0.58 12.90
CA GLN A 84 0.49 -0.55 11.46
C GLN A 84 1.33 0.58 10.86
N VAL A 85 2.00 0.32 9.75
CA VAL A 85 2.66 1.35 8.94
C VAL A 85 2.14 1.29 7.52
N VAL A 86 1.72 2.43 7.00
CA VAL A 86 1.32 2.63 5.60
C VAL A 86 2.37 3.48 4.92
N ILE A 87 3.05 2.92 3.93
CA ILE A 87 4.12 3.56 3.18
C ILE A 87 3.65 3.81 1.76
N LYS A 88 3.47 5.07 1.41
CA LYS A 88 3.16 5.49 0.05
C LYS A 88 4.44 5.90 -0.66
N VAL A 89 4.89 5.07 -1.59
CA VAL A 89 6.01 5.35 -2.49
C VAL A 89 5.47 6.11 -3.68
N ALA A 90 5.71 7.41 -3.73
CA ALA A 90 5.31 8.24 -4.84
C ALA A 90 6.37 9.25 -5.24
N TYR A 91 6.89 9.08 -6.45
CA TYR A 91 7.76 10.07 -7.07
C TYR A 91 6.94 10.91 -8.04
N PRO A 92 7.08 12.24 -8.02
CA PRO A 92 6.51 13.05 -9.08
C PRO A 92 7.13 12.57 -10.39
N LEU A 93 6.28 12.38 -11.42
CA LEU A 93 6.77 12.19 -12.78
C LEU A 93 7.73 13.34 -13.05
N LYS A 94 9.01 13.04 -13.28
CA LYS A 94 9.93 14.04 -13.82
C LYS A 94 9.25 14.47 -15.10
N ALA A 95 8.73 15.71 -15.12
CA ALA A 95 8.15 16.28 -16.31
C ALA A 95 9.18 16.03 -17.38
N CYS A 96 8.87 15.13 -18.33
CA CYS A 96 9.75 14.89 -19.45
C CYS A 96 9.86 16.26 -20.08
N CYS A 97 10.96 16.95 -19.80
CA CYS A 97 11.30 18.18 -20.43
C CYS A 97 11.52 17.74 -21.85
N SER A 98 10.45 17.76 -22.64
CA SER A 98 10.54 17.69 -24.07
C SER A 98 11.52 18.79 -24.42
N THR A 99 12.73 18.40 -24.77
CA THR A 99 13.65 19.20 -25.57
C THR A 99 13.03 19.33 -26.96
N GLY A 100 11.82 19.89 -26.99
CA GLY A 100 11.13 20.34 -28.17
C GLY A 100 11.67 21.73 -28.47
N THR A 101 12.50 21.79 -29.49
CA THR A 101 12.87 23.02 -30.18
C THR A 101 11.60 23.88 -30.37
N PRO A 102 11.62 25.18 -30.03
CA PRO A 102 10.41 26.00 -30.09
C PRO A 102 10.01 26.22 -31.55
N SER A 103 9.04 25.45 -32.04
CA SER A 103 8.37 25.80 -33.29
C SER A 103 7.36 26.90 -32.99
N LEU A 104 7.74 28.15 -33.29
CA LEU A 104 6.82 29.28 -33.36
C LEU A 104 5.68 28.93 -34.32
N SER A 105 4.49 28.69 -33.79
CA SER A 105 3.26 28.88 -34.54
C SER A 105 2.27 29.58 -33.62
N THR A 106 1.98 30.82 -34.01
CA THR A 106 1.05 31.73 -33.35
C THR A 106 -0.34 31.46 -33.90
N THR A 107 -1.24 30.91 -33.09
CA THR A 107 -2.68 31.01 -33.35
C THR A 107 -3.43 31.34 -32.06
N VAL A 108 -4.09 32.48 -32.13
CA VAL A 108 -5.02 33.05 -31.15
C VAL A 108 -6.32 32.25 -31.17
N SER A 109 -6.86 31.84 -30.01
CA SER A 109 -8.31 31.64 -29.79
C SER A 109 -8.67 31.41 -28.30
N THR A 110 -9.39 32.41 -27.78
CA THR A 110 -10.63 32.41 -26.96
C THR A 110 -10.75 31.61 -25.64
N PRO A 111 -11.18 32.25 -24.53
CA PRO A 111 -11.41 31.60 -23.23
C PRO A 111 -12.85 31.07 -23.09
N GLY A 112 -13.01 29.84 -22.60
CA GLY A 112 -14.32 29.29 -22.30
C GLY A 112 -14.30 28.11 -21.34
N SER A 113 -15.00 28.27 -20.22
CA SER A 113 -15.52 27.25 -19.30
C SER A 113 -14.53 26.57 -18.34
N SER A 114 -14.45 27.13 -17.13
CA SER A 114 -13.88 26.49 -15.94
C SER A 114 -14.81 25.38 -15.44
N SER A 115 -14.52 24.15 -15.84
CA SER A 115 -15.08 22.94 -15.21
C SER A 115 -14.21 22.61 -14.00
N GLU A 116 -14.74 22.80 -12.79
CA GLU A 116 -14.13 22.29 -11.56
C GLU A 116 -14.06 20.76 -11.64
N SER A 117 -12.86 20.23 -11.82
CA SER A 117 -12.59 18.80 -11.81
C SER A 117 -12.09 18.36 -10.44
N ASP A 118 -12.70 17.29 -9.93
CA ASP A 118 -12.34 16.63 -8.67
C ASP A 118 -10.83 16.28 -8.64
N PRO A 119 -10.14 16.51 -7.50
CA PRO A 119 -8.70 16.21 -7.37
C PRO A 119 -8.35 14.72 -7.52
N ILE A 120 -9.33 13.82 -7.44
CA ILE A 120 -9.15 12.36 -7.57
C ILE A 120 -9.18 11.91 -9.04
N SER A 121 -10.01 12.53 -9.88
CA SER A 121 -10.05 12.23 -11.32
C SER A 121 -8.73 12.60 -12.00
N ASN A 122 -8.06 13.65 -11.51
CA ASN A 122 -6.72 14.03 -11.97
C ASN A 122 -5.62 12.97 -11.73
N ILE A 123 -5.81 12.00 -10.83
CA ILE A 123 -4.82 10.92 -10.58
C ILE A 123 -4.98 9.78 -11.59
N LEU A 124 -6.20 9.48 -12.03
CA LEU A 124 -6.48 8.48 -13.07
C LEU A 124 -6.32 9.07 -14.48
N ASP A 125 -6.70 10.33 -14.69
CA ASP A 125 -6.58 11.05 -15.97
C ASP A 125 -5.15 11.57 -16.28
N SER A 126 -4.26 11.60 -15.29
CA SER A 126 -2.83 11.87 -15.52
C SER A 126 -2.03 10.64 -15.98
N TYR A 127 -2.71 9.51 -16.20
CA TYR A 127 -2.10 8.33 -16.76
C TYR A 127 -1.79 8.55 -18.25
N ARG A 128 -0.54 8.90 -18.54
CA ARG A 128 0.02 8.79 -19.90
C ARG A 128 0.85 7.51 -20.00
N PRO A 129 0.63 6.66 -21.02
CA PRO A 129 1.47 5.50 -21.24
C PRO A 129 2.93 5.95 -21.38
N TYR A 130 3.81 5.31 -20.63
CA TYR A 130 5.25 5.54 -20.67
C TYR A 130 5.75 5.31 -22.10
N ALA A 131 6.47 6.29 -22.66
CA ALA A 131 7.17 6.11 -23.92
C ALA A 131 8.47 5.34 -23.65
N GLU A 132 8.61 4.16 -24.28
CA GLU A 132 9.80 3.33 -24.17
C GLU A 132 11.08 4.13 -24.48
N PRO A 133 12.12 4.10 -23.60
CA PRO A 133 13.44 4.53 -24.00
C PRO A 133 14.00 3.51 -24.99
N PRO A 134 14.63 3.94 -26.10
CA PRO A 134 15.18 3.02 -27.07
C PRO A 134 16.33 2.24 -26.43
N VAL A 135 16.22 0.91 -26.40
CA VAL A 135 17.34 -0.02 -26.20
C VAL A 135 17.97 -0.01 -24.79
N ALA A 136 17.26 -0.53 -23.77
CA ALA A 136 17.83 -0.70 -22.42
C ALA A 136 17.80 -2.13 -21.84
N TRP A 137 17.39 -3.16 -22.59
CA TRP A 137 17.28 -4.52 -22.02
C TRP A 137 18.61 -5.25 -21.82
N LYS A 138 19.69 -4.83 -22.51
CA LYS A 138 21.05 -5.37 -22.27
C LYS A 138 21.77 -4.72 -21.09
N PHE A 139 21.18 -3.67 -20.51
CA PHE A 139 21.72 -2.94 -19.37
C PHE A 139 20.62 -2.68 -18.34
N VAL A 140 19.67 -3.59 -18.09
CA VAL A 140 18.83 -3.47 -16.88
C VAL A 140 19.72 -3.78 -15.69
N VAL A 141 20.40 -2.70 -15.33
CA VAL A 141 21.37 -2.44 -14.30
C VAL A 141 20.90 -3.16 -13.05
N GLN A 142 21.60 -4.25 -12.70
CA GLN A 142 21.98 -4.40 -11.30
C GLN A 142 22.63 -3.07 -10.94
N ARG A 143 21.88 -2.13 -10.34
CA ARG A 143 22.53 -1.02 -9.64
C ARG A 143 23.52 -1.75 -8.75
N LYS A 144 24.82 -1.49 -8.96
CA LYS A 144 25.84 -2.15 -8.15
C LYS A 144 25.36 -1.99 -6.71
N PRO A 145 25.44 -3.01 -5.84
CA PRO A 145 25.01 -2.89 -4.44
C PRO A 145 25.51 -1.62 -3.72
N ASN A 146 26.58 -1.01 -4.23
CA ASN A 146 27.18 0.24 -3.78
C ASN A 146 26.44 1.54 -4.17
N ASP A 147 25.43 1.53 -5.06
CA ASP A 147 24.66 2.73 -5.45
C ASP A 147 23.40 2.95 -4.60
N MET A 148 23.13 2.09 -3.62
CA MET A 148 22.05 2.37 -2.66
C MET A 148 22.51 3.45 -1.68
N ASP A 149 21.66 4.47 -1.51
CA ASP A 149 21.81 5.50 -0.48
C ASP A 149 21.79 4.84 0.92
N GLN A 150 22.98 4.63 1.47
CA GLN A 150 23.17 3.96 2.76
C GLN A 150 22.63 4.80 3.91
N ASP A 151 22.69 6.13 3.81
CA ASP A 151 22.16 7.03 4.83
C ASP A 151 20.64 6.93 4.88
N LEU A 152 19.98 6.91 3.72
CA LEU A 152 18.54 6.73 3.64
C LEU A 152 18.11 5.35 4.14
N LEU A 153 18.85 4.29 3.78
CA LEU A 153 18.61 2.94 4.28
C LEU A 153 18.75 2.86 5.81
N GLN A 154 19.79 3.48 6.38
CA GLN A 154 20.00 3.53 7.83
C GLN A 154 18.86 4.28 8.53
N GLN A 155 18.39 5.40 7.97
CA GLN A 155 17.24 6.12 8.51
C GLN A 155 15.96 5.29 8.48
N TRP A 156 15.74 4.49 7.43
CA TRP A 156 14.63 3.54 7.39
C TRP A 156 14.78 2.47 8.48
N CYS A 157 15.97 1.90 8.67
CA CYS A 157 16.23 0.96 9.76
C CYS A 157 15.95 1.58 11.14
N GLU A 158 16.36 2.82 11.38
CA GLU A 158 16.05 3.54 12.63
C GLU A 158 14.56 3.77 12.81
N THR A 159 13.86 4.19 11.75
CA THR A 159 12.39 4.36 11.75
C THR A 159 11.70 3.08 12.20
N PHE A 160 12.02 1.94 11.57
CA PHE A 160 11.39 0.65 11.90
C PHE A 160 11.80 0.09 13.27
N ARG A 161 12.99 0.42 13.79
CA ARG A 161 13.39 0.04 15.17
C ARG A 161 12.56 0.74 16.24
N LEU A 162 12.01 1.92 15.94
CA LEU A 162 11.10 2.62 16.85
C LEU A 162 9.68 2.06 16.85
N LEU A 163 9.39 1.05 16.03
CA LEU A 163 8.07 0.42 15.91
C LEU A 163 8.13 -1.03 16.43
N PRO A 164 8.38 -1.24 17.74
CA PRO A 164 8.60 -2.58 18.29
C PRO A 164 7.38 -3.49 18.14
N ASN A 165 6.17 -2.91 18.14
CA ASN A 165 4.89 -3.62 18.08
C ASN A 165 4.30 -3.66 16.66
N LEU A 166 5.13 -3.46 15.63
CA LEU A 166 4.67 -3.46 14.25
C LEU A 166 4.17 -4.86 13.81
N GLU A 167 2.89 -4.95 13.49
CA GLU A 167 2.18 -6.15 13.06
C GLU A 167 1.87 -6.14 11.55
N THR A 168 1.54 -4.96 11.02
CA THR A 168 1.10 -4.77 9.63
C THR A 168 1.97 -3.75 8.89
N VAL A 169 2.46 -4.13 7.72
CA VAL A 169 3.12 -3.22 6.78
C VAL A 169 2.30 -3.15 5.50
N HIS A 170 1.82 -1.94 5.19
CA HIS A 170 1.17 -1.64 3.92
C HIS A 170 2.11 -0.80 3.07
N ILE A 171 2.42 -1.26 1.86
CA ILE A 171 3.18 -0.52 0.85
C ILE A 171 2.26 -0.27 -0.34
N ALA A 172 2.18 0.98 -0.75
CA ALA A 172 1.45 1.43 -1.92
C ALA A 172 2.42 2.19 -2.84
N CYS A 173 2.38 1.95 -4.14
CA CYS A 173 3.17 2.73 -5.09
C CYS A 173 2.36 3.17 -6.32
N ASN A 174 2.60 4.39 -6.78
CA ASN A 174 2.10 4.89 -8.06
C ASN A 174 3.15 4.63 -9.16
N GLY A 175 3.28 3.37 -9.57
CA GLY A 175 4.16 2.99 -10.67
C GLY A 175 3.43 2.95 -12.00
N ASP A 176 4.22 2.94 -13.09
CA ASP A 176 3.70 2.46 -14.36
C ASP A 176 3.33 0.96 -14.21
N PRO A 177 2.06 0.56 -14.44
CA PRO A 177 1.63 -0.84 -14.46
C PRO A 177 2.41 -1.71 -15.45
N ALA A 178 3.06 -1.11 -16.45
CA ALA A 178 3.91 -1.83 -17.40
C ALA A 178 5.24 -2.27 -16.76
N TRP A 179 6.30 -2.34 -17.57
CA TRP A 179 7.64 -2.77 -17.17
C TRP A 179 8.64 -1.62 -17.35
N PRO A 180 8.59 -0.55 -16.54
CA PRO A 180 9.39 0.65 -16.75
C PRO A 180 10.90 0.45 -16.49
N GLY A 181 11.31 -0.70 -15.96
CA GLY A 181 12.68 -0.94 -15.48
C GLY A 181 12.81 -0.64 -13.98
N CYS A 182 14.04 -0.35 -13.54
CA CYS A 182 14.31 0.02 -12.15
C CYS A 182 14.37 1.54 -12.02
N THR A 183 13.27 2.14 -11.57
CA THR A 183 13.15 3.58 -11.30
C THR A 183 13.44 3.90 -9.83
N ASP A 184 13.24 5.15 -9.43
CA ASP A 184 13.34 5.56 -8.03
C ASP A 184 12.27 4.87 -7.15
N ILE A 185 11.12 4.47 -7.73
CA ILE A 185 10.08 3.68 -7.05
C ILE A 185 10.63 2.30 -6.70
N GLU A 186 11.15 1.55 -7.68
CA GLU A 186 11.74 0.22 -7.45
C GLU A 186 12.89 0.28 -6.45
N SER A 187 13.73 1.32 -6.54
CA SER A 187 14.83 1.52 -5.60
C SER A 187 14.34 1.71 -4.17
N ALA A 188 13.26 2.47 -3.96
CA ALA A 188 12.62 2.62 -2.66
C ALA A 188 12.00 1.28 -2.17
N LEU A 189 11.37 0.51 -3.05
CA LEU A 189 10.82 -0.81 -2.71
C LEU A 189 11.90 -1.81 -2.28
N ILE A 190 13.04 -1.85 -2.99
CA ILE A 190 14.21 -2.67 -2.59
C ILE A 190 14.70 -2.22 -1.21
N MET A 191 14.83 -0.91 -0.98
CA MET A 191 15.28 -0.36 0.30
C MET A 191 14.35 -0.72 1.46
N LEU A 192 13.04 -0.65 1.25
CA LEU A 192 12.04 -1.08 2.24
C LEU A 192 12.14 -2.57 2.53
N ARG A 193 12.29 -3.41 1.49
CA ARG A 193 12.50 -4.85 1.67
C ARG A 193 13.73 -5.15 2.52
N ILE A 194 14.88 -4.55 2.17
CA ILE A 194 16.14 -4.71 2.91
C ILE A 194 16.02 -4.18 4.33
N THR A 195 15.30 -3.07 4.54
CA THR A 195 15.03 -2.53 5.87
C THR A 195 14.29 -3.54 6.75
N LEU A 196 13.20 -4.12 6.25
CA LEU A 196 12.41 -5.13 6.97
C LEU A 196 13.27 -6.36 7.30
N GLU A 197 14.12 -6.77 6.38
CA GLU A 197 15.04 -7.89 6.56
C GLU A 197 16.13 -7.60 7.60
N ARG A 198 16.72 -6.40 7.60
CA ARG A 198 17.76 -5.98 8.56
C ARG A 198 17.20 -5.73 9.97
N VAL A 199 16.05 -5.06 10.07
CA VAL A 199 15.40 -4.78 11.37
C VAL A 199 14.74 -6.03 11.93
N ASN A 200 14.17 -6.86 11.04
CA ASN A 200 13.49 -8.11 11.37
C ASN A 200 12.41 -7.95 12.47
N PRO A 201 11.40 -7.08 12.31
CA PRO A 201 10.39 -6.81 13.34
C PRO A 201 9.70 -8.10 13.82
N LYS A 202 9.62 -8.32 15.13
CA LYS A 202 9.20 -9.62 15.68
C LYS A 202 7.71 -9.93 15.46
N HIS A 203 6.87 -8.90 15.49
CA HIS A 203 5.41 -9.03 15.51
C HIS A 203 4.76 -8.97 14.13
N ILE A 204 5.53 -8.66 13.08
CA ILE A 204 4.97 -8.54 11.73
C ILE A 204 4.46 -9.88 11.21
N HIS A 205 3.19 -9.90 10.86
CA HIS A 205 2.51 -11.06 10.29
C HIS A 205 1.63 -10.71 9.09
N THR A 206 1.39 -9.42 8.83
CA THR A 206 0.57 -8.95 7.71
C THR A 206 1.39 -8.04 6.80
N VAL A 207 1.36 -8.34 5.50
CA VAL A 207 1.88 -7.44 4.47
C VAL A 207 0.78 -7.16 3.45
N CYS A 208 0.57 -5.87 3.18
CA CYS A 208 -0.36 -5.37 2.18
C CYS A 208 0.42 -4.64 1.08
N LEU A 209 0.33 -5.08 -0.16
CA LEU A 209 0.92 -4.40 -1.32
C LEU A 209 -0.21 -3.96 -2.24
N SER A 210 -0.68 -2.71 -2.12
CA SER A 210 -1.81 -2.22 -2.92
C SER A 210 -1.91 -0.68 -2.92
N PRO A 211 -1.97 -0.03 -4.09
CA PRO A 211 -1.65 -0.59 -5.40
C PRO A 211 -0.15 -0.94 -5.52
N ILE A 212 0.17 -1.99 -6.28
CA ILE A 212 1.53 -2.38 -6.66
C ILE A 212 1.57 -2.79 -8.13
N HIS A 213 2.56 -2.37 -8.90
CA HIS A 213 2.74 -2.81 -10.30
C HIS A 213 3.65 -4.04 -10.40
N ALA A 214 3.71 -4.64 -11.59
CA ALA A 214 4.45 -5.88 -11.86
C ALA A 214 5.93 -5.81 -11.45
N MET A 215 6.60 -4.70 -11.76
CA MET A 215 8.00 -4.49 -11.39
C MET A 215 8.21 -4.31 -9.89
N GLY A 216 7.23 -3.75 -9.18
CA GLY A 216 7.27 -3.67 -7.73
C GLY A 216 7.32 -5.05 -7.06
N ILE A 217 6.49 -6.00 -7.53
CA ILE A 217 6.51 -7.39 -7.06
C ILE A 217 7.89 -8.03 -7.30
N MET A 218 8.47 -7.82 -8.48
CA MET A 218 9.79 -8.35 -8.81
C MET A 218 10.87 -7.86 -7.84
N HIS A 219 10.87 -6.58 -7.49
CA HIS A 219 11.88 -6.00 -6.61
C HIS A 219 11.65 -6.28 -5.12
N LEU A 220 10.39 -6.53 -4.71
CA LEU A 220 10.02 -7.00 -3.37
C LEU A 220 10.26 -8.50 -3.17
N ARG A 221 10.67 -9.24 -4.22
CA ARG A 221 11.04 -10.66 -4.10
C ARG A 221 12.18 -10.82 -3.09
N TRP A 222 11.93 -11.65 -2.07
CA TRP A 222 12.87 -11.90 -0.98
C TRP A 222 13.55 -13.28 -1.04
N ALA A 223 12.98 -14.22 -1.80
CA ALA A 223 13.49 -15.59 -1.91
C ALA A 223 13.72 -16.04 -3.36
N GLY A 224 14.69 -16.94 -3.54
CA GLY A 224 15.01 -17.59 -4.81
C GLY A 224 15.96 -16.78 -5.70
N ALA A 225 16.26 -17.34 -6.87
CA ALA A 225 17.11 -16.69 -7.87
C ALA A 225 16.44 -15.39 -8.36
N GLY A 226 17.12 -14.25 -8.20
CA GLY A 226 16.61 -12.93 -8.61
C GLY A 226 16.07 -12.04 -7.49
N ALA A 227 16.20 -12.42 -6.21
CA ALA A 227 16.05 -11.45 -5.13
C ALA A 227 17.17 -10.39 -5.22
N TYR A 228 16.81 -9.12 -5.32
CA TYR A 228 17.76 -8.02 -5.60
C TYR A 228 18.45 -7.50 -4.34
N GLY A 229 19.77 -7.44 -4.29
CA GLY A 229 20.50 -6.86 -3.15
C GLY A 229 20.80 -7.88 -2.03
N GLU A 230 21.26 -7.39 -0.88
CA GLU A 230 21.70 -8.22 0.23
C GLU A 230 20.51 -8.98 0.85
N ALA A 231 20.57 -10.31 0.81
CA ALA A 231 19.61 -11.16 1.51
C ALA A 231 20.03 -11.25 2.98
N CYS A 232 19.11 -11.00 3.91
CA CYS A 232 19.42 -11.15 5.33
C CYS A 232 19.72 -12.61 5.67
N ALA A 233 20.94 -12.87 6.15
CA ALA A 233 21.41 -14.18 6.63
C ALA A 233 20.80 -14.59 7.98
N SER A 234 19.72 -13.93 8.43
CA SER A 234 19.01 -14.31 9.64
C SER A 234 18.52 -15.75 9.54
N ARG A 235 18.61 -16.50 10.66
CA ARG A 235 18.05 -17.85 10.76
C ARG A 235 16.52 -17.85 10.72
N ASN A 236 15.88 -16.72 11.03
CA ASN A 236 14.43 -16.56 10.97
C ASN A 236 14.06 -15.22 10.28
N PRO A 237 14.16 -15.17 8.94
CA PRO A 237 13.78 -14.02 8.14
C PRO A 237 12.34 -13.57 8.42
N VAL A 238 12.13 -12.26 8.40
CA VAL A 238 10.83 -11.60 8.62
C VAL A 238 9.70 -12.23 7.79
N TRP A 239 10.01 -12.58 6.55
CA TRP A 239 9.07 -13.13 5.58
C TRP A 239 8.48 -14.49 5.98
N TYR A 240 9.19 -15.30 6.77
CA TYR A 240 8.66 -16.58 7.26
C TYR A 240 7.65 -16.44 8.41
N ARG A 241 7.49 -15.24 8.97
CA ARG A 241 6.46 -14.98 9.99
C ARG A 241 5.12 -14.56 9.39
N LEU A 242 5.10 -14.18 8.11
CA LEU A 242 3.89 -13.70 7.46
C LEU A 242 2.79 -14.76 7.42
N LYS A 243 1.61 -14.34 7.89
CA LYS A 243 0.35 -15.10 7.93
C LYS A 243 -0.68 -14.55 6.96
N VAL A 244 -0.64 -13.26 6.70
CA VAL A 244 -1.58 -12.56 5.83
C VAL A 244 -0.81 -11.82 4.75
N LEU A 245 -1.17 -12.09 3.49
CA LEU A 245 -0.67 -11.36 2.33
C LEU A 245 -1.87 -10.80 1.57
N LYS A 246 -1.91 -9.47 1.41
CA LYS A 246 -2.88 -8.78 0.57
C LYS A 246 -2.17 -8.15 -0.62
N LEU A 247 -2.61 -8.44 -1.83
CA LEU A 247 -2.04 -7.94 -3.08
C LEU A 247 -3.14 -7.25 -3.90
N GLY A 248 -2.94 -5.97 -4.20
CA GLY A 248 -3.69 -5.23 -5.21
C GLY A 248 -2.76 -4.88 -6.35
N ILE A 249 -2.69 -5.76 -7.33
CA ILE A 249 -1.73 -5.66 -8.44
C ILE A 249 -2.38 -4.85 -9.56
N LEU A 250 -1.75 -3.73 -9.93
CA LEU A 250 -2.09 -3.00 -11.16
C LEU A 250 -1.87 -3.93 -12.34
N SER A 251 -2.95 -4.25 -13.05
CA SER A 251 -2.96 -5.26 -14.11
C SER A 251 -2.04 -4.83 -15.25
N PRO A 252 -0.97 -5.60 -15.55
CA PRO A 252 -0.06 -5.27 -16.64
C PRO A 252 -0.59 -5.76 -18.00
N TYR A 253 -1.75 -6.42 -18.03
CA TYR A 253 -2.32 -7.05 -19.22
C TYR A 253 -3.06 -6.07 -20.14
N ASN A 254 -3.36 -4.86 -19.64
CA ASN A 254 -4.04 -3.84 -20.41
C ASN A 254 -3.22 -3.39 -21.63
N GLU A 255 -3.90 -3.22 -22.77
CA GLU A 255 -3.40 -2.58 -24.00
C GLU A 255 -2.10 -3.18 -24.58
N GLY A 256 -1.73 -4.42 -24.23
CA GLY A 256 -0.48 -5.02 -24.72
C GLY A 256 0.78 -4.34 -24.19
N ARG A 257 0.72 -3.72 -23.01
CA ARG A 257 1.85 -3.03 -22.36
C ARG A 257 3.05 -3.92 -22.07
N LEU A 258 2.86 -5.23 -22.00
CA LEU A 258 3.93 -6.20 -21.90
C LEU A 258 4.09 -7.00 -23.20
N SER A 259 5.34 -7.16 -23.64
CA SER A 259 5.68 -8.18 -24.64
C SER A 259 5.42 -9.59 -24.10
N LYS A 260 5.20 -10.56 -24.98
CA LYS A 260 4.99 -11.98 -24.60
C LYS A 260 6.06 -12.51 -23.64
N CYS A 261 7.33 -12.14 -23.85
CA CYS A 261 8.43 -12.56 -22.98
C CYS A 261 8.35 -11.91 -21.59
N GLN A 262 7.99 -10.62 -21.51
CA GLN A 262 7.79 -9.94 -20.23
C GLN A 262 6.59 -10.51 -19.48
N THR A 263 5.50 -10.83 -20.18
CA THR A 263 4.32 -11.48 -19.59
C THR A 263 4.68 -12.83 -18.97
N GLN A 264 5.36 -13.70 -19.70
CA GLN A 264 5.81 -15.00 -19.19
C GLN A 264 6.78 -14.85 -18.01
N LEU A 265 7.67 -13.86 -18.06
CA LEU A 265 8.61 -13.57 -16.98
C LEU A 265 7.88 -13.07 -15.73
N PHE A 266 6.94 -12.12 -15.88
CA PHE A 266 6.13 -11.60 -14.78
C PHE A 266 5.38 -12.74 -14.09
N GLU A 267 4.67 -13.56 -14.86
CA GLU A 267 3.91 -14.70 -14.35
C GLU A 267 4.77 -15.65 -13.55
N LYS A 268 5.95 -15.99 -14.07
CA LYS A 268 6.91 -16.82 -13.35
C LYS A 268 7.37 -16.16 -12.05
N ILE A 269 7.67 -14.86 -12.08
CA ILE A 269 8.08 -14.10 -10.89
C ILE A 269 6.96 -14.07 -9.85
N LEU A 270 5.72 -13.80 -10.26
CA LEU A 270 4.57 -13.75 -9.36
C LEU A 270 4.27 -15.12 -8.76
N ALA A 271 4.33 -16.19 -9.57
CA ALA A 271 4.20 -17.56 -9.08
C ALA A 271 5.30 -17.89 -8.05
N ASP A 272 6.56 -17.60 -8.36
CA ASP A 272 7.69 -17.79 -7.43
C ASP A 272 7.52 -16.97 -6.14
N TYR A 273 7.06 -15.72 -6.27
CA TYR A 273 6.82 -14.82 -5.15
C TYR A 273 5.76 -15.39 -4.22
N LEU A 274 4.60 -15.80 -4.75
CA LEU A 274 3.54 -16.44 -3.97
C LEU A 274 4.04 -17.75 -3.33
N LEU A 275 4.71 -18.61 -4.11
CA LEU A 275 5.24 -19.90 -3.61
C LEU A 275 6.26 -19.74 -2.48
N SER A 276 6.94 -18.58 -2.37
CA SER A 276 7.85 -18.30 -1.26
C SER A 276 7.14 -18.31 0.11
N PHE A 277 5.83 -18.07 0.12
CA PHE A 277 5.02 -17.96 1.32
C PHE A 277 4.11 -19.18 1.56
N SER A 278 4.16 -20.22 0.71
CA SER A 278 3.21 -21.34 0.74
C SER A 278 3.21 -22.13 2.06
N ARG A 279 4.28 -22.03 2.85
CA ARG A 279 4.45 -22.70 4.14
C ARG A 279 3.90 -21.92 5.33
N THR A 280 3.62 -20.64 5.18
CA THR A 280 3.38 -19.72 6.32
C THR A 280 2.05 -19.01 6.25
N LEU A 281 1.58 -18.69 5.04
CA LEU A 281 0.32 -17.96 4.85
C LEU A 281 -0.90 -18.76 5.28
N MET A 282 -1.76 -18.07 6.01
CA MET A 282 -3.09 -18.49 6.42
C MET A 282 -4.17 -17.77 5.61
N LYS A 283 -3.88 -16.55 5.16
CA LYS A 283 -4.77 -15.74 4.34
C LYS A 283 -4.04 -15.15 3.14
N LEU A 284 -4.63 -15.33 1.96
CA LEU A 284 -4.19 -14.70 0.72
C LEU A 284 -5.36 -13.94 0.10
N ASP A 285 -5.23 -12.62 0.03
CA ASP A 285 -6.12 -11.76 -0.74
C ASP A 285 -5.36 -11.27 -1.96
N LEU A 286 -5.77 -11.67 -3.16
CA LEU A 286 -5.19 -11.22 -4.42
C LEU A 286 -6.28 -10.55 -5.25
N SER A 287 -5.99 -9.34 -5.70
CA SER A 287 -6.87 -8.54 -6.54
C SER A 287 -6.10 -7.94 -7.70
N TRP A 288 -6.68 -8.03 -8.90
CA TRP A 288 -6.19 -7.30 -10.07
C TRP A 288 -6.92 -5.96 -10.17
N LEU A 289 -6.16 -4.88 -10.23
CA LEU A 289 -6.66 -3.52 -10.39
C LEU A 289 -6.60 -3.15 -11.88
N GLY A 290 -7.72 -2.80 -12.49
CA GLY A 290 -7.83 -2.61 -13.95
C GLY A 290 -8.39 -3.86 -14.64
N GLU A 291 -7.74 -4.33 -15.70
CA GLU A 291 -8.16 -5.54 -16.42
C GLU A 291 -8.02 -6.81 -15.57
N ALA A 292 -8.89 -7.78 -15.85
CA ALA A 292 -8.84 -9.08 -15.19
C ALA A 292 -7.53 -9.80 -15.47
N GLY A 293 -6.88 -10.33 -14.43
CA GLY A 293 -5.66 -11.12 -14.57
C GLY A 293 -5.88 -12.62 -14.37
N PRO A 294 -4.87 -13.45 -14.64
CA PRO A 294 -4.97 -14.89 -14.50
C PRO A 294 -5.15 -15.34 -13.04
N ASN A 295 -5.78 -16.51 -12.88
CA ASN A 295 -5.89 -17.17 -11.58
C ASN A 295 -4.62 -18.01 -11.29
N PRO A 296 -3.81 -17.69 -10.26
CA PRO A 296 -2.54 -18.39 -10.01
C PRO A 296 -2.69 -19.87 -9.64
N PHE A 297 -3.87 -20.32 -9.23
CA PHE A 297 -4.13 -21.71 -8.85
C PHE A 297 -4.58 -22.58 -10.03
N ILE A 298 -4.80 -22.00 -11.21
CA ILE A 298 -5.31 -22.70 -12.38
C ILE A 298 -4.37 -22.44 -13.55
N ALA A 299 -4.00 -23.51 -14.27
CA ALA A 299 -3.27 -23.36 -15.51
C ALA A 299 -4.26 -22.93 -16.60
N GLU A 300 -4.13 -21.70 -17.10
CA GLU A 300 -4.93 -21.21 -18.22
C GLU A 300 -4.13 -21.28 -19.53
N GLU A 301 -4.84 -21.44 -20.64
CA GLU A 301 -4.23 -21.32 -21.98
C GLU A 301 -3.65 -19.91 -22.13
N GLY A 302 -2.36 -19.81 -22.44
CA GLY A 302 -1.64 -18.54 -22.53
C GLY A 302 -0.90 -18.12 -21.25
N HIS A 303 -1.30 -18.62 -20.07
CA HIS A 303 -0.72 -18.24 -18.75
C HIS A 303 -0.09 -19.43 -18.00
N GLN A 304 0.51 -20.37 -18.74
CA GLN A 304 1.03 -21.63 -18.16
C GLN A 304 2.15 -21.41 -17.13
N THR A 305 2.87 -20.29 -17.23
CA THR A 305 3.94 -19.91 -16.30
C THR A 305 3.42 -19.46 -14.94
N MET A 306 2.16 -19.02 -14.87
CA MET A 306 1.49 -18.60 -13.64
C MET A 306 0.79 -19.75 -12.92
N LYS A 307 1.45 -20.90 -12.78
CA LYS A 307 0.87 -22.06 -12.10
C LYS A 307 1.55 -22.31 -10.76
N LEU A 308 0.77 -22.22 -9.68
CA LEU A 308 1.21 -22.69 -8.37
C LEU A 308 1.26 -24.23 -8.35
N THR A 309 2.41 -24.79 -7.97
CA THR A 309 2.67 -26.25 -8.00
C THR A 309 2.88 -26.87 -6.62
N LYS A 310 3.06 -26.05 -5.58
CA LYS A 310 3.26 -26.54 -4.20
C LYS A 310 1.96 -26.52 -3.42
N SER A 311 1.86 -27.41 -2.44
CA SER A 311 0.79 -27.41 -1.47
C SER A 311 0.89 -26.22 -0.50
N TRP A 312 -0.28 -25.73 -0.10
CA TRP A 312 -0.60 -24.60 0.76
C TRP A 312 -1.37 -25.08 2.00
N ASN A 313 -0.77 -26.02 2.73
CA ASN A 313 -1.40 -26.69 3.88
C ASN A 313 -1.85 -25.76 5.02
N ARG A 314 -1.40 -24.51 5.06
CA ARG A 314 -1.81 -23.54 6.09
C ARG A 314 -2.85 -22.54 5.61
N LEU A 315 -3.15 -22.51 4.31
CA LEU A 315 -4.06 -21.52 3.76
C LEU A 315 -5.50 -21.86 4.14
N GLU A 316 -6.13 -20.98 4.89
CA GLU A 316 -7.50 -21.11 5.42
C GLU A 316 -8.45 -20.14 4.71
N GLU A 317 -7.96 -18.96 4.31
CA GLU A 317 -8.74 -17.95 3.58
C GLU A 317 -8.08 -17.61 2.24
N LEU A 318 -8.84 -17.71 1.17
CA LEU A 318 -8.41 -17.31 -0.17
C LEU A 318 -9.46 -16.39 -0.79
N ARG A 319 -9.04 -15.16 -1.13
CA ARG A 319 -9.84 -14.20 -1.88
C ARG A 319 -9.13 -13.85 -3.18
N LEU A 320 -9.78 -14.13 -4.30
CA LEU A 320 -9.33 -13.79 -5.65
C LEU A 320 -10.34 -12.82 -6.25
N ILE A 321 -9.92 -11.62 -6.61
CA ILE A 321 -10.79 -10.56 -7.14
C ILE A 321 -10.32 -10.18 -8.53
N ASN A 322 -11.27 -10.00 -9.44
CA ASN A 322 -11.04 -9.59 -10.82
C ASN A 322 -10.09 -10.58 -11.54
N VAL A 323 -10.32 -11.88 -11.32
CA VAL A 323 -9.59 -12.93 -12.03
C VAL A 323 -10.38 -13.41 -13.25
N VAL A 324 -9.67 -13.87 -14.27
CA VAL A 324 -10.28 -14.61 -15.37
C VAL A 324 -10.96 -15.85 -14.79
N MET A 325 -12.26 -15.99 -15.08
CA MET A 325 -13.08 -17.05 -14.50
C MET A 325 -12.90 -18.35 -15.28
N ASN A 326 -12.38 -19.37 -14.60
CA ASN A 326 -12.38 -20.74 -15.08
C ASN A 326 -13.33 -21.60 -14.22
N ARG A 327 -13.98 -22.59 -14.85
CA ARG A 327 -15.07 -23.38 -14.27
C ARG A 327 -14.64 -24.37 -13.18
N SER A 328 -13.35 -24.65 -13.01
CA SER A 328 -12.89 -25.69 -12.06
C SER A 328 -12.10 -25.12 -10.89
N THR A 329 -12.70 -25.17 -9.69
CA THR A 329 -12.04 -24.87 -8.41
C THR A 329 -11.33 -26.09 -7.79
N SER A 330 -11.38 -27.26 -8.44
CA SER A 330 -10.84 -28.51 -7.87
C SER A 330 -9.34 -28.43 -7.58
N ASN A 331 -8.58 -27.77 -8.45
CA ASN A 331 -7.14 -27.56 -8.26
C ASN A 331 -6.83 -26.74 -6.99
N ILE A 332 -7.69 -25.77 -6.65
CA ILE A 332 -7.52 -24.97 -5.43
C ILE A 332 -7.64 -25.87 -4.20
N THR A 333 -8.66 -26.72 -4.14
CA THR A 333 -8.86 -27.64 -3.00
C THR A 333 -7.77 -28.69 -2.88
N GLN A 334 -7.17 -29.13 -3.99
CA GLN A 334 -6.02 -30.05 -3.97
C GLN A 334 -4.75 -29.37 -3.45
N LEU A 335 -4.49 -28.14 -3.89
CA LEU A 335 -3.31 -27.39 -3.47
C LEU A 335 -3.45 -26.86 -2.04
N ALA A 336 -4.65 -26.47 -1.62
CA ALA A 336 -4.93 -25.85 -0.33
C ALA A 336 -6.07 -26.59 0.39
N PRO A 337 -5.80 -27.79 0.94
CA PRO A 337 -6.82 -28.69 1.49
C PRO A 337 -7.53 -28.15 2.74
N ASN A 338 -6.98 -27.12 3.40
CA ASN A 338 -7.51 -26.55 4.64
C ASN A 338 -8.28 -25.24 4.44
N ILE A 339 -8.61 -24.85 3.20
CA ILE A 339 -9.41 -23.65 2.92
C ILE A 339 -10.81 -23.79 3.54
N ARG A 340 -11.18 -22.79 4.34
CA ARG A 340 -12.50 -22.63 4.97
C ARG A 340 -13.31 -21.53 4.31
N LYS A 341 -12.63 -20.49 3.80
CA LYS A 341 -13.26 -19.35 3.14
C LYS A 341 -12.63 -19.17 1.75
N LEU A 342 -13.43 -19.39 0.72
CA LEU A 342 -13.05 -19.17 -0.67
C LEU A 342 -13.97 -18.12 -1.28
N THR A 343 -13.38 -17.04 -1.77
CA THR A 343 -14.10 -16.01 -2.51
C THR A 343 -13.40 -15.80 -3.85
N ILE A 344 -14.10 -16.04 -4.95
CA ILE A 344 -13.60 -15.78 -6.29
C ILE A 344 -14.60 -14.83 -6.96
N ALA A 345 -14.18 -13.61 -7.23
CA ALA A 345 -14.98 -12.61 -7.93
C ALA A 345 -14.38 -12.38 -9.32
N GLY A 346 -15.19 -12.59 -10.35
CA GLY A 346 -14.76 -12.56 -11.74
C GLY A 346 -14.73 -11.13 -12.23
N GLY A 347 -13.73 -10.80 -13.05
CA GLY A 347 -13.76 -9.56 -13.81
C GLY A 347 -14.80 -9.66 -14.92
N THR A 348 -15.74 -8.73 -14.98
CA THR A 348 -16.37 -8.40 -16.27
C THR A 348 -15.41 -7.44 -16.96
N ALA A 349 -15.15 -7.65 -18.26
CA ALA A 349 -14.13 -6.93 -19.02
C ALA A 349 -14.26 -5.39 -18.99
N ASN A 350 -15.37 -4.83 -18.46
CA ASN A 350 -15.68 -3.41 -18.49
C ASN A 350 -15.95 -2.75 -17.11
N ALA A 351 -15.63 -3.40 -15.98
CA ALA A 351 -15.91 -2.87 -14.63
C ALA A 351 -14.73 -2.16 -13.92
N GLY A 352 -13.60 -1.96 -14.62
CA GLY A 352 -12.29 -1.62 -14.04
C GLY A 352 -12.24 -0.35 -13.19
N ASP A 353 -13.00 0.69 -13.52
CA ASP A 353 -12.84 2.02 -12.88
C ASP A 353 -13.56 2.18 -11.52
N GLN A 354 -14.67 1.47 -11.28
CA GLN A 354 -15.39 1.59 -10.01
C GLN A 354 -14.77 0.78 -8.86
N VAL A 355 -14.03 -0.30 -9.17
CA VAL A 355 -13.45 -1.21 -8.18
C VAL A 355 -12.21 -0.61 -7.50
N VAL A 356 -11.40 0.17 -8.26
CA VAL A 356 -10.21 0.83 -7.73
C VAL A 356 -10.56 1.86 -6.64
N ARG A 357 -11.70 2.56 -6.79
CA ARG A 357 -12.17 3.58 -5.85
C ARG A 357 -12.66 2.98 -4.52
N LYS A 358 -13.44 1.89 -4.57
CA LYS A 358 -13.96 1.21 -3.37
C LYS A 358 -12.93 0.38 -2.59
N HIS A 359 -11.87 -0.11 -3.24
CA HIS A 359 -10.84 -0.92 -2.57
C HIS A 359 -10.02 -0.12 -1.54
N TRP A 360 -9.83 1.19 -1.76
CA TRP A 360 -9.09 2.04 -0.82
C TRP A 360 -9.86 2.27 0.49
N GLU A 361 -11.18 2.42 0.42
CA GLU A 361 -12.05 2.65 1.57
C GLU A 361 -12.18 1.39 2.45
N GLY A 362 -12.22 0.19 1.87
CA GLY A 362 -12.36 -1.07 2.61
C GLY A 362 -11.12 -1.57 3.37
N CYS A 363 -9.99 -0.86 3.31
CA CYS A 363 -8.81 -1.14 4.14
C CYS A 363 -8.80 -0.32 5.45
N GLN A 364 -9.69 0.67 5.58
CA GLN A 364 -10.17 1.13 6.88
C GLN A 364 -11.16 0.07 7.38
N GLY A 365 -11.13 -0.29 8.66
CA GLY A 365 -11.82 -1.46 9.21
C GLY A 365 -13.27 -1.63 8.72
N GLN A 366 -13.66 -2.86 8.41
CA GLN A 366 -15.05 -3.19 8.07
C GLN A 366 -15.94 -2.95 9.30
N GLU A 367 -16.77 -1.90 9.26
CA GLU A 367 -17.93 -1.77 10.14
C GLU A 367 -19.07 -2.71 9.69
N PRO A 368 -19.97 -3.11 10.60
CA PRO A 368 -21.13 -3.91 10.26
C PRO A 368 -22.20 -3.04 9.58
N GLU A 369 -22.70 -3.50 8.43
CA GLU A 369 -23.76 -2.86 7.66
C GLU A 369 -25.04 -2.67 8.50
N GLY A 370 -25.45 -1.41 8.67
CA GLY A 370 -26.74 -0.99 9.18
C GLY A 370 -27.39 -0.01 8.18
N GLN A 371 -28.60 -0.35 7.75
CA GLN A 371 -29.40 0.34 6.73
C GLN A 371 -29.89 1.73 7.14
N ASP A 372 -30.01 2.57 6.11
CA ASP A 372 -30.93 3.70 5.88
C ASP A 372 -30.82 4.94 6.80
N ASN A 373 -30.28 6.05 6.25
CA ASN A 373 -31.10 7.26 6.03
C ASN A 373 -30.44 8.30 5.11
N GLU A 374 -31.30 8.90 4.29
CA GLU A 374 -31.02 10.02 3.39
C GLU A 374 -30.83 11.35 4.16
N ASN A 375 -30.18 12.31 3.50
CA ASN A 375 -29.97 13.72 3.85
C ASN A 375 -28.75 14.09 4.71
N ALA A 376 -27.67 14.49 4.04
CA ALA A 376 -26.88 15.65 4.48
C ALA A 376 -26.11 16.27 3.30
N SER A 377 -26.50 17.52 3.01
CA SER A 377 -25.88 18.47 2.09
C SER A 377 -24.42 18.76 2.45
N TRP A 378 -23.50 18.58 1.49
CA TRP A 378 -22.08 18.91 1.64
C TRP A 378 -21.86 20.43 1.52
N MET A 379 -21.32 21.05 2.58
CA MET A 379 -20.65 22.36 2.47
C MET A 379 -19.19 22.15 2.09
N SER A 380 -18.81 22.68 0.94
CA SER A 380 -17.43 22.91 0.52
C SER A 380 -16.74 23.89 1.48
N SER A 381 -15.63 23.50 2.10
CA SER A 381 -14.72 24.43 2.77
C SER A 381 -13.32 24.35 2.16
N GLN A 382 -12.89 25.51 1.73
CA GLN A 382 -11.68 25.86 1.00
C GLN A 382 -10.40 25.55 1.77
N ASP A 383 -9.32 25.43 0.99
CA ASP A 383 -7.93 25.55 1.41
C ASP A 383 -7.71 26.56 2.54
N VAL A 384 -7.16 26.09 3.67
CA VAL A 384 -6.54 26.95 4.68
C VAL A 384 -5.11 26.46 4.91
N ARG A 385 -4.18 27.02 4.12
CA ARG A 385 -2.77 27.13 4.51
C ARG A 385 -2.69 28.08 5.70
N ILE A 386 -2.33 27.58 6.88
CA ILE A 386 -1.77 28.44 7.93
C ILE A 386 -0.57 27.74 8.56
N SER A 387 0.61 28.31 8.30
CA SER A 387 1.80 28.12 9.12
C SER A 387 1.55 28.70 10.50
N ALA A 388 1.89 27.96 11.56
CA ALA A 388 2.05 28.55 12.87
C ALA A 388 3.23 27.86 13.58
N ILE A 389 4.39 28.48 13.48
CA ILE A 389 5.46 28.38 14.47
C ILE A 389 5.06 29.33 15.61
N PRO A 390 5.11 28.92 16.88
CA PRO A 390 5.32 29.85 17.98
C PRO A 390 6.76 29.73 18.50
N GLU A 391 7.34 30.89 18.79
CA GLU A 391 8.52 31.05 19.66
C GLU A 391 8.31 30.40 21.05
#